data_AF-A0A5J9SZV3-F1
#
_entry.id   AF-A0A5J9SZV3-F1
#
_cell.length_a   1.000
_cell.length_b   1.000
_cell.length_c   1.000
_cell.angle_alpha   90.00
_cell.angle_beta   90.00
_cell.angle_gamma   90.00
#
_symmetry.space_group_name_H-M   'P 1'
#
loop_
_entity.id
_entity.type
_entity.pdbx_description
1 polymer ?
#
loop_
_entity_poly.entity_id
_entity_poly.type
_entity_poly.pdbx_seq_one_letter_code
_entity_poly.pdbx_strand_id
1 'polypeptide(L)'
;MEAAEELEAGMDGLSNRKPWRRACRRQQCTGGARCKATVGDPAGKCTETDGRRPSLPYSVQLKLAAFSPDGSVRTTLFKFGDLQASASPCADITIDAARGLWARVFSPADKDAAPPLPVVVYFHGGGFVLFSAASRLYDALCRRLCHELGVVVVSINYRLAPHHRFPVAYDDGVAALRYLDAHGLPAEVAPVAVDFSSCFLAGDSAGGNIAHHVAQRWSSPTSPHGRGNNNNLRLAGAVLIQPLFGGEERTAAEMELANVCPSLTLAGFDPLKDRHASYVEMLLLDKGNDKAVRLAEYPDAIHDFYLFPEIADSGKLMTDIKLFLEEHKSN
;
A
#
# COMPACT_ATOMS: atom_id res chain seq x y z
N MET A 1 -31.00 -15.42 -30.18
CA MET A 1 -31.63 -14.18 -30.67
C MET A 1 -32.56 -13.55 -29.62
N GLU A 2 -32.98 -14.29 -28.58
CA GLU A 2 -33.79 -13.77 -27.46
C GLU A 2 -32.94 -13.25 -26.28
N ALA A 3 -31.67 -13.66 -26.18
CA ALA A 3 -30.75 -13.18 -25.12
C ALA A 3 -30.01 -11.86 -25.48
N ALA A 4 -30.31 -11.26 -26.63
CA ALA A 4 -29.68 -10.02 -27.10
C ALA A 4 -30.58 -8.78 -26.89
N GLU A 5 -31.89 -8.94 -26.72
CA GLU A 5 -32.81 -7.82 -26.47
C GLU A 5 -32.89 -7.41 -24.99
N GLU A 6 -32.58 -8.30 -24.03
CA GLU A 6 -32.54 -7.95 -22.60
C GLU A 6 -31.32 -7.11 -22.19
N LEU A 7 -30.27 -7.07 -23.02
CA LEU A 7 -29.08 -6.26 -22.77
C LEU A 7 -29.20 -4.82 -23.28
N GLU A 8 -30.00 -4.54 -24.32
CA GLU A 8 -30.25 -3.17 -24.78
C GLU A 8 -31.27 -2.43 -23.91
N ALA A 9 -32.26 -3.12 -23.33
CA ALA A 9 -33.24 -2.49 -22.43
C ALA A 9 -32.62 -2.02 -21.08
N GLY A 10 -31.48 -2.58 -20.67
CA GLY A 10 -30.76 -2.19 -19.46
C GLY A 10 -29.87 -0.95 -19.60
N MET A 11 -29.55 -0.53 -20.84
CA MET A 11 -28.60 0.55 -21.10
C MET A 11 -29.24 1.94 -21.22
N ASP A 12 -30.54 2.04 -21.48
CA ASP A 12 -31.26 3.33 -21.51
C ASP A 12 -31.59 3.89 -20.11
N GLY A 13 -31.52 3.06 -19.06
CA GLY A 13 -31.75 3.48 -17.66
C GLY A 13 -30.56 4.15 -16.97
N LEU A 14 -29.36 4.09 -17.57
CA LEU A 14 -28.11 4.57 -16.97
C LEU A 14 -27.64 5.92 -17.52
N SER A 15 -28.17 6.39 -18.66
CA SER A 15 -27.76 7.66 -19.29
C SER A 15 -28.48 8.91 -18.76
N ASN A 16 -29.51 8.77 -17.90
CA ASN A 16 -30.34 9.91 -17.48
C ASN A 16 -30.22 10.31 -15.98
N ARG A 17 -29.19 9.82 -15.27
CA ARG A 17 -28.92 10.28 -13.89
C ARG A 17 -28.19 11.63 -13.92
N LYS A 18 -28.97 12.72 -14.03
CA LYS A 18 -28.51 14.06 -13.66
C LYS A 18 -27.85 14.03 -12.27
N PRO A 19 -26.78 14.82 -12.04
CA PRO A 19 -25.96 14.71 -10.85
C PRO A 19 -26.76 15.02 -9.59
N TRP A 20 -26.72 14.09 -8.63
CA TRP A 20 -27.33 14.16 -7.29
C TRP A 20 -26.81 15.29 -6.38
N ARG A 21 -26.24 16.36 -6.94
CA ARG A 21 -25.71 17.53 -6.22
C ARG A 21 -26.64 18.75 -6.19
N ARG A 22 -27.90 18.65 -6.61
CA ARG A 22 -28.82 19.83 -6.68
C ARG A 22 -30.22 19.67 -6.07
N ALA A 23 -30.51 18.64 -5.26
CA ALA A 23 -31.81 18.50 -4.61
C ALA A 23 -31.85 18.85 -3.10
N CYS A 24 -30.79 19.46 -2.55
CA CYS A 24 -30.78 19.99 -1.18
C CYS A 24 -30.52 21.50 -1.15
N ARG A 25 -31.17 22.24 -2.05
CA ARG A 25 -31.24 23.70 -2.02
C ARG A 25 -32.69 24.11 -2.23
N ARG A 26 -33.47 24.11 -1.14
CA ARG A 26 -34.68 24.95 -0.91
C ARG A 26 -35.55 24.48 0.26
N GLN A 27 -34.96 23.99 1.35
CA GLN A 27 -35.60 24.09 2.66
C GLN A 27 -34.58 24.71 3.62
N GLN A 28 -34.97 25.86 4.18
CA GLN A 28 -34.14 26.73 5.00
C GLN A 28 -33.76 26.01 6.29
N CYS A 29 -32.56 25.45 6.35
CA CYS A 29 -31.91 25.14 7.62
C CYS A 29 -31.28 26.43 8.15
N THR A 30 -31.95 27.12 9.05
CA THR A 30 -31.38 28.23 9.84
C THR A 30 -30.80 27.68 11.13
N GLY A 31 -29.61 28.13 11.55
CA GLY A 31 -29.05 27.82 12.87
C GLY A 31 -28.30 26.50 12.99
N GLY A 32 -27.23 26.28 12.21
CA GLY A 32 -26.23 25.23 12.50
C GLY A 32 -26.62 23.77 12.21
N ALA A 33 -27.88 23.48 11.84
CA ALA A 33 -28.33 22.13 11.51
C ALA A 33 -27.75 21.61 10.16
N ARG A 34 -27.41 20.31 10.10
CA ARG A 34 -26.98 19.61 8.87
C ARG A 34 -28.04 18.57 8.46
N CYS A 35 -28.40 18.52 7.18
CA CYS A 35 -29.24 17.45 6.63
C CYS A 35 -28.49 16.11 6.59
N LYS A 36 -29.02 15.09 7.26
CA LYS A 36 -28.69 13.69 6.98
C LYS A 36 -29.77 13.13 6.06
N ALA A 37 -29.45 12.95 4.79
CA ALA A 37 -30.25 12.09 3.91
C ALA A 37 -29.60 10.70 3.90
N THR A 38 -30.35 9.67 4.25
CA THR A 38 -29.96 8.26 4.08
C THR A 38 -30.73 7.66 2.91
N VAL A 39 -30.13 6.68 2.24
CA VAL A 39 -30.76 5.96 1.12
C VAL A 39 -32.04 5.28 1.63
N GLY A 40 -33.20 5.67 1.10
CA GLY A 40 -34.51 5.08 1.44
C GLY A 40 -35.49 6.01 2.18
N ASP A 41 -35.07 7.19 2.64
CA ASP A 41 -35.96 8.16 3.31
C ASP A 41 -35.88 9.56 2.68
N PRO A 42 -36.75 9.87 1.69
CA PRO A 42 -36.76 11.17 1.02
C PRO A 42 -37.34 12.30 1.90
N ALA A 43 -37.82 12.01 3.11
CA ALA A 43 -38.35 12.97 4.08
C ALA A 43 -37.46 13.06 5.34
N GLY A 44 -36.14 13.14 5.16
CA GLY A 44 -35.18 13.21 6.26
C GLY A 44 -35.48 14.33 7.25
N LYS A 45 -35.75 13.97 8.51
CA LYS A 45 -35.90 14.93 9.62
C LYS A 45 -34.58 15.65 9.88
N CYS A 46 -34.62 16.98 9.95
CA CYS A 46 -33.51 17.79 10.45
C CYS A 46 -33.35 17.50 11.94
N THR A 47 -32.27 16.80 12.32
CA THR A 47 -31.89 16.61 13.71
C THR A 47 -30.78 17.60 14.05
N GLU A 48 -30.98 18.39 15.11
CA GLU A 48 -29.91 19.17 15.72
C GLU A 48 -28.90 18.19 16.32
N THR A 49 -27.81 17.93 15.58
CA THR A 49 -26.64 17.31 16.19
C THR A 49 -25.95 18.39 17.01
N ASP A 50 -25.91 18.25 18.34
CA ASP A 50 -25.06 19.06 19.21
C ASP A 50 -23.67 19.15 18.56
N GLY A 51 -23.26 20.35 18.16
CA GLY A 51 -22.08 20.59 17.32
C GLY A 51 -20.74 20.27 18.00
N ARG A 52 -20.76 19.62 19.16
CA ARG A 52 -19.58 19.14 19.86
C ARG A 52 -18.94 18.01 19.07
N ARG A 53 -17.84 18.35 18.40
CA ARG A 53 -16.90 17.34 17.88
C ARG A 53 -16.58 16.37 19.03
N PRO A 54 -16.66 15.05 18.83
CA PRO A 54 -16.29 14.09 19.86
C PRO A 54 -14.87 14.40 20.34
N SER A 55 -14.66 14.40 21.66
CA SER A 55 -13.34 14.67 22.24
C SER A 55 -12.41 13.53 21.87
N LEU A 56 -11.58 13.76 20.86
CA LEU A 56 -10.54 12.81 20.46
C LEU A 56 -9.48 12.72 21.56
N PRO A 57 -8.85 11.56 21.79
CA PRO A 57 -7.70 11.46 22.69
C PRO A 57 -6.63 12.49 22.33
N TYR A 58 -5.90 13.01 23.33
CA TYR A 58 -4.89 14.07 23.11
C TYR A 58 -3.84 13.68 22.06
N SER A 59 -3.44 12.41 22.03
CA SER A 59 -2.54 11.85 21.01
C SER A 59 -3.10 11.95 19.59
N VAL A 60 -4.41 11.76 19.42
CA VAL A 60 -5.10 11.86 18.12
C VAL A 60 -5.26 13.33 17.71
N GLN A 61 -5.57 14.22 18.67
CA GLN A 61 -5.63 15.66 18.41
C GLN A 61 -4.27 16.22 17.97
N LEU A 62 -3.18 15.77 18.60
CA LEU A 62 -1.81 16.16 18.22
C LEU A 62 -1.46 15.69 16.80
N LYS A 63 -1.84 14.46 16.43
CA LYS A 63 -1.64 13.91 15.08
C LYS A 63 -2.46 14.65 14.03
N LEU A 64 -3.71 15.02 14.32
CA LEU A 64 -4.54 15.82 13.41
C LEU A 64 -4.02 17.26 13.27
N ALA A 65 -3.45 17.84 14.33
CA ALA A 65 -2.81 19.17 14.28
C ALA A 65 -1.53 19.17 13.42
N ALA A 66 -0.98 18.00 13.07
CA ALA A 66 0.09 17.90 12.10
C ALA A 66 -0.40 18.21 10.67
N PHE A 67 -1.70 18.19 10.40
CA PHE A 67 -2.28 18.56 9.12
C PHE A 67 -2.89 19.96 9.23
N SER A 68 -2.29 20.91 8.52
CA SER A 68 -2.82 22.28 8.45
C SER A 68 -3.95 22.36 7.42
N PRO A 69 -4.94 23.25 7.61
CA PRO A 69 -6.01 23.49 6.63
C PRO A 69 -5.54 23.96 5.25
N ASP A 70 -4.32 24.49 5.14
CA ASP A 70 -3.69 24.93 3.88
C ASP A 70 -3.00 23.78 3.11
N GLY A 71 -3.11 22.53 3.60
CA GLY A 71 -2.49 21.36 3.01
C GLY A 71 -1.02 21.16 3.41
N SER A 72 -0.44 22.05 4.23
CA SER A 72 0.89 21.82 4.80
C SER A 72 0.84 20.74 5.89
N VAL A 73 1.84 19.87 5.90
CA VAL A 73 2.04 18.89 6.97
C VAL A 73 3.14 19.41 7.88
N ARG A 74 2.82 19.66 9.15
CA ARG A 74 3.80 19.97 10.21
C ARG A 74 4.52 18.68 10.62
N THR A 75 5.37 18.19 9.72
CA THR A 75 6.12 16.93 9.89
C THR A 75 6.89 16.89 11.21
N THR A 76 7.41 18.04 11.69
CA THR A 76 8.08 18.15 13.00
C THR A 76 7.18 17.79 14.18
N LEU A 77 5.90 18.18 14.16
CA LEU A 77 4.95 17.85 15.22
C LEU A 77 4.59 16.37 15.18
N PHE A 78 4.50 15.80 13.97
CA PHE A 78 4.27 14.37 13.81
C PHE A 78 5.48 13.53 14.29
N LYS A 79 6.70 13.94 13.93
CA LYS A 79 7.95 13.30 14.38
C LYS A 79 8.06 13.23 15.90
N PHE A 80 7.52 14.21 16.62
CA PHE A 80 7.52 14.18 18.08
C PHE A 80 6.70 13.01 18.66
N GLY A 81 5.68 12.54 17.94
CA GLY A 81 4.88 11.38 18.31
C GLY A 81 5.30 10.07 17.62
N ASP A 82 6.24 10.12 16.67
CA ASP A 82 6.71 8.95 15.93
C ASP A 82 7.85 8.26 16.68
N LEU A 83 7.47 7.34 17.56
CA LEU A 83 8.41 6.55 18.33
C LEU A 83 9.22 5.65 17.38
N GLN A 84 10.55 5.73 17.50
CA GLN A 84 11.48 4.90 16.74
C GLN A 84 11.83 3.62 17.52
N ALA A 85 12.03 2.53 16.80
CA ALA A 85 12.56 1.28 17.30
C ALA A 85 14.08 1.23 17.15
N SER A 86 14.77 0.66 18.14
CA SER A 86 16.17 0.28 17.99
C SER A 86 16.31 -0.77 16.89
N ALA A 87 17.42 -0.74 16.15
CA ALA A 87 17.70 -1.76 15.15
C ALA A 87 17.85 -3.14 15.81
N SER A 88 18.59 -3.30 16.90
CA SER A 88 18.82 -4.63 17.48
C SER A 88 17.51 -5.38 17.85
N PRO A 89 17.33 -6.66 17.44
CA PRO A 89 18.28 -7.53 16.74
C PRO A 89 18.28 -7.48 15.19
N CYS A 90 17.47 -6.62 14.55
CA CYS A 90 17.64 -6.32 13.12
C CYS A 90 18.82 -5.36 12.88
N ALA A 91 19.18 -5.17 11.61
CA ALA A 91 20.31 -4.33 11.22
C ALA A 91 19.93 -3.35 10.12
N ASP A 92 20.53 -2.17 10.18
CA ASP A 92 20.35 -1.12 9.18
C ASP A 92 21.51 -1.19 8.17
N ILE A 93 21.19 -1.13 6.88
CA ILE A 93 22.16 -1.08 5.78
C ILE A 93 22.07 0.26 5.05
N THR A 94 23.21 0.79 4.64
CA THR A 94 23.26 1.97 3.79
C THR A 94 23.21 1.55 2.33
N ILE A 95 22.23 2.07 1.57
CA ILE A 95 22.05 1.79 0.14
C ILE A 95 22.74 2.87 -0.69
N ASP A 96 22.53 4.14 -0.34
CA ASP A 96 23.18 5.29 -0.98
C ASP A 96 23.41 6.38 0.07
N ALA A 97 24.64 6.49 0.55
CA ALA A 97 25.04 7.45 1.56
C ALA A 97 24.87 8.91 1.09
N ALA A 98 25.08 9.20 -0.20
CA ALA A 98 24.97 10.56 -0.75
C ALA A 98 23.51 11.05 -0.75
N ARG A 99 22.55 10.12 -0.84
CA ARG A 99 21.12 10.41 -0.76
C ARG A 99 20.53 10.24 0.63
N GLY A 100 21.31 9.70 1.58
CA GLY A 100 20.80 9.26 2.87
C GLY A 100 19.77 8.13 2.75
N LEU A 101 19.88 7.29 1.71
CA LEU A 101 19.01 6.15 1.48
C LEU A 101 19.57 4.94 2.20
N TRP A 102 18.75 4.34 3.05
CA TRP A 102 19.08 3.18 3.86
C TRP A 102 17.86 2.27 4.00
N ALA A 103 18.09 1.05 4.48
CA ALA A 103 17.03 0.09 4.75
C ALA A 103 17.27 -0.63 6.07
N ARG A 104 16.19 -1.05 6.72
CA ARG A 104 16.23 -1.96 7.87
C ARG A 104 15.94 -3.38 7.42
N VAL A 105 16.81 -4.31 7.78
CA VAL A 105 16.70 -5.72 7.38
C VAL A 105 16.31 -6.59 8.55
N PHE A 106 15.22 -7.31 8.38
CA PHE A 106 14.70 -8.30 9.33
C PHE A 106 14.96 -9.68 8.75
N SER A 107 15.69 -10.49 9.51
CA SER A 107 16.03 -11.86 9.13
C SER A 107 15.71 -12.79 10.30
N PRO A 108 15.27 -14.03 10.02
CA PRO A 108 15.27 -15.08 11.03
C PRO A 108 16.67 -15.26 11.61
N ALA A 109 16.74 -15.63 12.89
CA ALA A 109 18.00 -15.80 13.61
C ALA A 109 18.71 -17.13 13.30
N ASP A 110 17.97 -18.10 12.77
CA ASP A 110 18.41 -19.48 12.67
C ASP A 110 19.26 -19.71 11.41
N LYS A 111 20.47 -20.26 11.60
CA LYS A 111 21.47 -20.48 10.54
C LYS A 111 21.45 -21.91 9.99
N ASP A 112 20.57 -22.74 10.53
CA ASP A 112 20.47 -24.14 10.11
C ASP A 112 20.21 -24.22 8.61
N ALA A 113 20.59 -25.35 8.00
CA ALA A 113 20.62 -25.62 6.56
C ALA A 113 19.22 -25.65 5.88
N ALA A 114 18.39 -24.65 6.19
CA ALA A 114 17.16 -24.33 5.55
C ALA A 114 17.42 -23.86 4.11
N PRO A 115 16.47 -24.12 3.19
CA PRO A 115 16.54 -23.58 1.84
C PRO A 115 16.65 -22.05 1.87
N PRO A 116 17.29 -21.43 0.86
CA PRO A 116 17.32 -19.99 0.71
C PRO A 116 15.92 -19.37 0.85
N LEU A 117 15.80 -18.32 1.67
CA LEU A 117 14.51 -17.70 1.96
C LEU A 117 14.16 -16.62 0.93
N PRO A 118 12.88 -16.49 0.54
CA PRO A 118 12.42 -15.35 -0.25
C PRO A 118 12.72 -14.02 0.43
N VAL A 119 12.83 -12.96 -0.37
CA VAL A 119 13.01 -11.58 0.11
C VAL A 119 11.79 -10.72 -0.17
N VAL A 120 11.32 -9.98 0.83
CA VAL A 120 10.27 -8.98 0.71
C VAL A 120 10.89 -7.59 0.85
N VAL A 121 10.90 -6.81 -0.23
CA VAL A 121 11.28 -5.40 -0.18
C VAL A 121 10.04 -4.58 0.17
N TYR A 122 10.04 -4.01 1.38
CA TYR A 122 8.88 -3.36 1.98
C TYR A 122 8.98 -1.83 1.93
N PHE A 123 7.89 -1.17 1.53
CA PHE A 123 7.73 0.28 1.56
C PHE A 123 6.63 0.64 2.55
N HIS A 124 6.96 1.45 3.55
CA HIS A 124 5.99 1.89 4.55
C HIS A 124 4.99 2.92 3.99
N GLY A 125 3.79 2.97 4.57
CA GLY A 125 2.77 3.97 4.31
C GLY A 125 3.05 5.34 4.95
N GLY A 126 2.00 6.15 5.15
CA GLY A 126 2.14 7.50 5.68
C GLY A 126 1.97 8.63 4.66
N GLY A 127 1.28 8.38 3.54
CA GLY A 127 0.90 9.42 2.58
C GLY A 127 2.08 10.14 1.94
N PHE A 128 3.24 9.48 1.78
CA PHE A 128 4.51 10.03 1.28
C PHE A 128 5.17 11.09 2.19
N VAL A 129 4.60 11.39 3.36
CA VAL A 129 5.05 12.51 4.21
C VAL A 129 5.36 12.10 5.65
N LEU A 130 4.97 10.90 6.07
CA LEU A 130 5.07 10.42 7.45
C LEU A 130 5.88 9.12 7.54
N PHE A 131 6.33 8.85 8.76
CA PHE A 131 7.01 7.62 9.20
C PHE A 131 8.38 7.37 8.57
N SER A 132 8.96 6.21 8.88
CA SER A 132 10.28 5.76 8.48
C SER A 132 10.36 4.24 8.63
N ALA A 133 11.39 3.61 8.08
CA ALA A 133 11.64 2.18 8.31
C ALA A 133 11.91 1.83 9.79
N ALA A 134 12.29 2.82 10.61
CA ALA A 134 12.52 2.67 12.04
C ALA A 134 11.30 3.04 12.91
N SER A 135 10.21 3.54 12.34
CA SER A 135 8.99 3.85 13.08
C SER A 135 8.43 2.58 13.72
N ARG A 136 8.15 2.60 15.03
CA ARG A 136 7.83 1.39 15.81
C ARG A 136 6.72 0.54 15.23
N LEU A 137 5.69 1.15 14.64
CA LEU A 137 4.59 0.43 14.01
C LEU A 137 5.04 -0.38 12.78
N TYR A 138 5.92 0.19 11.95
CA TYR A 138 6.45 -0.48 10.77
C TYR A 138 7.57 -1.46 11.13
N ASP A 139 8.37 -1.16 12.14
CA ASP A 139 9.33 -2.11 12.71
C ASP A 139 8.60 -3.36 13.24
N ALA A 140 7.53 -3.18 14.02
CA ALA A 140 6.71 -4.28 14.52
C ALA A 140 6.04 -5.07 13.39
N LEU A 141 5.47 -4.39 12.39
CA LEU A 141 4.88 -5.03 11.22
C LEU A 141 5.91 -5.85 10.43
N CYS A 142 7.10 -5.29 10.16
CA CYS A 142 8.14 -5.99 9.41
C CYS A 142 8.71 -7.19 10.18
N ARG A 143 8.85 -7.10 11.51
CA ARG A 143 9.18 -8.26 12.36
C ARG A 143 8.13 -9.36 12.24
N ARG A 144 6.85 -8.97 12.27
CA ARG A 144 5.73 -9.92 12.14
C ARG A 144 5.71 -10.58 10.76
N LEU A 145 5.90 -9.81 9.68
CA LEU A 145 6.04 -10.35 8.32
C LEU A 145 7.21 -11.34 8.22
N CYS A 146 8.39 -10.96 8.73
CA CYS A 146 9.57 -11.83 8.75
C CYS A 146 9.28 -13.17 9.47
N HIS A 147 8.69 -13.10 10.65
CA HIS A 147 8.42 -14.28 11.48
C HIS A 147 7.29 -15.18 10.95
N GLU A 148 6.13 -14.62 10.60
CA GLU A 148 4.95 -15.42 10.22
C GLU A 148 5.06 -15.98 8.79
N LEU A 149 5.71 -15.24 7.88
CA LEU A 149 5.88 -15.64 6.49
C LEU A 149 7.13 -16.49 6.27
N GLY A 150 8.11 -16.42 7.17
CA GLY A 150 9.39 -17.14 7.01
C GLY A 150 10.26 -16.55 5.89
N VAL A 151 10.37 -15.22 5.85
CA VAL A 151 11.07 -14.48 4.78
C VAL A 151 12.07 -13.48 5.36
N VAL A 152 13.02 -13.05 4.54
CA VAL A 152 13.82 -11.85 4.84
C VAL A 152 13.05 -10.61 4.41
N VAL A 153 12.93 -9.60 5.27
CA VAL A 153 12.26 -8.33 4.95
C VAL A 153 13.28 -7.21 4.89
N VAL A 154 13.30 -6.46 3.79
CA VAL A 154 14.14 -5.27 3.59
C VAL A 154 13.23 -4.04 3.55
N SER A 155 13.09 -3.34 4.67
CA SER A 155 12.21 -2.16 4.80
C SER A 155 12.95 -0.89 4.38
N ILE A 156 12.53 -0.27 3.27
CA ILE A 156 13.20 0.86 2.65
C ILE A 156 12.82 2.17 3.34
N ASN A 157 13.82 2.93 3.79
CA ASN A 157 13.62 4.27 4.31
C ASN A 157 13.70 5.32 3.18
N TYR A 158 12.67 5.35 2.33
CA TYR A 158 12.59 6.24 1.18
C TYR A 158 12.40 7.70 1.61
N ARG A 159 12.84 8.64 0.76
CA ARG A 159 12.76 10.07 1.07
C ARG A 159 11.34 10.62 0.92
N LEU A 160 10.95 11.50 1.84
CA LEU A 160 9.58 11.96 2.01
C LEU A 160 9.33 13.36 1.45
N ALA A 161 8.11 13.57 0.97
CA ALA A 161 7.54 14.87 0.73
C ALA A 161 7.32 15.62 2.07
N PRO A 162 7.21 16.96 2.06
CA PRO A 162 7.28 17.86 0.91
C PRO A 162 8.71 18.19 0.44
N HIS A 163 9.74 17.77 1.17
CA HIS A 163 11.14 18.07 0.87
C HIS A 163 11.64 17.32 -0.37
N HIS A 164 11.20 16.08 -0.54
CA HIS A 164 11.49 15.25 -1.69
C HIS A 164 10.17 14.84 -2.34
N ARG A 165 9.71 15.66 -3.29
CA ARG A 165 8.47 15.42 -4.02
C ARG A 165 8.64 14.33 -5.07
N PHE A 166 7.53 13.97 -5.72
CA PHE A 166 7.54 13.14 -6.92
C PHE A 166 8.68 13.55 -7.89
N PRO A 167 9.48 12.62 -8.44
CA PRO A 167 9.35 11.15 -8.37
C PRO A 167 10.24 10.47 -7.32
N VAL A 168 10.79 11.20 -6.34
CA VAL A 168 11.95 10.74 -5.55
C VAL A 168 11.75 9.40 -4.82
N ALA A 169 10.59 9.17 -4.19
CA ALA A 169 10.33 7.91 -3.48
C ALA A 169 10.40 6.68 -4.40
N TYR A 170 10.00 6.83 -5.66
CA TYR A 170 10.08 5.76 -6.66
C TYR A 170 11.51 5.54 -7.14
N ASP A 171 12.28 6.63 -7.30
CA ASP A 171 13.70 6.55 -7.65
C ASP A 171 14.51 5.86 -6.55
N ASP A 172 14.17 6.11 -5.28
CA ASP A 172 14.74 5.43 -4.12
C ASP A 172 14.42 3.94 -4.11
N GLY A 173 13.18 3.55 -4.42
CA GLY A 173 12.80 2.15 -4.53
C GLY A 173 13.54 1.41 -5.65
N VAL A 174 13.68 2.01 -6.83
CA VAL A 174 14.48 1.43 -7.92
C VAL A 174 15.97 1.37 -7.55
N ALA A 175 16.51 2.40 -6.89
CA ALA A 175 17.89 2.39 -6.42
C ALA A 175 18.14 1.27 -5.39
N ALA A 176 17.18 1.02 -4.49
CA ALA A 176 17.25 -0.09 -3.54
C ALA A 176 17.31 -1.45 -4.24
N LEU A 177 16.45 -1.68 -5.25
CA LEU A 177 16.50 -2.93 -6.01
C LEU A 177 17.83 -3.11 -6.76
N ARG A 178 18.37 -2.04 -7.35
CA ARG A 178 19.70 -2.09 -8.00
C ARG A 178 20.81 -2.43 -7.00
N TYR A 179 20.74 -1.87 -5.80
CA TYR A 179 21.71 -2.18 -4.75
C TYR A 179 21.64 -3.66 -4.36
N LEU A 180 20.45 -4.19 -4.12
CA LEU A 180 20.24 -5.59 -3.74
C LEU A 180 20.64 -6.57 -4.85
N ASP A 181 20.33 -6.26 -6.11
CA ASP A 181 20.72 -7.07 -7.27
C ASP A 181 22.25 -7.17 -7.42
N ALA A 182 22.95 -6.05 -7.21
CA ALA A 182 24.40 -5.96 -7.38
C ALA A 182 25.21 -6.47 -6.16
N HIS A 183 24.70 -6.30 -4.94
CA HIS A 183 25.48 -6.54 -3.71
C HIS A 183 24.90 -7.64 -2.81
N GLY A 184 23.64 -8.03 -2.98
CA GLY A 184 22.94 -8.90 -2.05
C GLY A 184 22.81 -8.30 -0.65
N LEU A 185 22.74 -9.17 0.35
CA LEU A 185 22.73 -8.80 1.78
C LEU A 185 23.98 -9.36 2.48
N PRO A 186 24.66 -8.57 3.33
CA PRO A 186 25.78 -9.07 4.12
C PRO A 186 25.34 -10.16 5.11
N ALA A 187 26.20 -11.16 5.35
CA ALA A 187 25.90 -12.28 6.25
C ALA A 187 25.71 -11.84 7.71
N GLU A 188 26.34 -10.73 8.12
CA GLU A 188 26.14 -10.12 9.43
C GLU A 188 24.75 -9.48 9.60
N VAL A 189 24.09 -9.13 8.49
CA VAL A 189 22.77 -8.50 8.44
C VAL A 189 21.67 -9.55 8.24
N ALA A 190 21.90 -10.49 7.32
CA ALA A 190 21.04 -11.63 7.05
C ALA A 190 21.87 -12.92 7.19
N PRO A 191 21.87 -13.56 8.38
CA PRO A 191 22.66 -14.77 8.62
C PRO A 191 22.17 -16.02 7.86
N VAL A 192 21.02 -15.90 7.17
CA VAL A 192 20.39 -16.94 6.36
C VAL A 192 20.73 -16.74 4.88
N ALA A 193 20.69 -17.82 4.09
CA ALA A 193 20.74 -17.70 2.64
C ALA A 193 19.47 -17.00 2.12
N VAL A 194 19.62 -16.07 1.19
CA VAL A 194 18.53 -15.27 0.61
C VAL A 194 18.38 -15.57 -0.86
N ASP A 195 17.17 -15.91 -1.29
CA ASP A 195 16.81 -16.12 -2.69
C ASP A 195 16.29 -14.83 -3.31
N PHE A 196 17.17 -14.11 -4.01
CA PHE A 196 16.81 -12.91 -4.76
C PHE A 196 15.99 -13.20 -6.03
N SER A 197 15.95 -14.46 -6.48
CA SER A 197 15.05 -14.85 -7.58
C SER A 197 13.59 -14.95 -7.13
N SER A 198 13.35 -15.02 -5.81
CA SER A 198 12.05 -14.95 -5.16
C SER A 198 11.85 -13.61 -4.45
N CYS A 199 12.05 -12.49 -5.18
CA CYS A 199 11.87 -11.15 -4.62
C CYS A 199 10.43 -10.67 -4.76
N PHE A 200 9.81 -10.27 -3.64
CA PHE A 200 8.48 -9.69 -3.60
C PHE A 200 8.56 -8.21 -3.23
N LEU A 201 7.80 -7.35 -3.91
CA LEU A 201 7.61 -5.97 -3.46
C LEU A 201 6.36 -5.90 -2.61
N ALA A 202 6.43 -5.23 -1.46
CA ALA A 202 5.28 -5.06 -0.60
C ALA A 202 5.21 -3.63 -0.06
N GLY A 203 4.00 -3.17 0.25
CA GLY A 203 3.84 -1.91 0.94
C GLY A 203 2.39 -1.59 1.22
N ASP A 204 2.17 -0.74 2.21
CA ASP A 204 0.86 -0.28 2.62
C ASP A 204 0.61 1.17 2.23
N SER A 205 -0.64 1.53 1.91
CA SER A 205 -1.00 2.93 1.64
C SER A 205 -0.08 3.55 0.56
N ALA A 206 0.61 4.66 0.87
CA ALA A 206 1.63 5.25 -0.02
C ALA A 206 2.74 4.25 -0.42
N GLY A 207 3.14 3.36 0.49
CA GLY A 207 4.10 2.30 0.22
C GLY A 207 3.61 1.29 -0.80
N GLY A 208 2.32 0.95 -0.80
CA GLY A 208 1.71 0.12 -1.85
C GLY A 208 1.76 0.78 -3.22
N ASN A 209 1.53 2.09 -3.29
CA ASN A 209 1.71 2.86 -4.51
C ASN A 209 3.18 2.87 -4.99
N ILE A 210 4.14 2.99 -4.07
CA ILE A 210 5.57 2.92 -4.39
C ILE A 210 5.92 1.53 -4.93
N ALA A 211 5.53 0.45 -4.23
CA ALA A 211 5.78 -0.92 -4.64
C ALA A 211 5.29 -1.19 -6.07
N HIS A 212 4.07 -0.73 -6.40
CA HIS A 212 3.49 -0.79 -7.74
C HIS A 212 4.37 -0.11 -8.81
N HIS A 213 4.69 1.18 -8.64
CA HIS A 213 5.45 1.91 -9.65
C HIS A 213 6.91 1.43 -9.75
N VAL A 214 7.49 0.99 -8.64
CA VAL A 214 8.83 0.39 -8.63
C VAL A 214 8.82 -0.93 -9.40
N ALA A 215 7.80 -1.78 -9.24
CA ALA A 215 7.66 -3.01 -10.01
C ALA A 215 7.65 -2.73 -11.52
N GLN A 216 6.84 -1.77 -11.96
CA GLN A 216 6.78 -1.37 -13.37
C GLN A 216 8.11 -0.86 -13.89
N ARG A 217 8.75 0.06 -13.16
CA ARG A 217 10.03 0.64 -13.57
C ARG A 217 11.15 -0.40 -13.62
N TRP A 218 11.15 -1.35 -12.69
CA TRP A 218 12.12 -2.43 -12.66
C TRP A 218 11.99 -3.33 -13.90
N SER A 219 10.76 -3.76 -14.21
CA SER A 219 10.47 -4.70 -15.29
C SER A 219 10.35 -4.06 -16.68
N SER A 220 10.35 -2.73 -16.78
CA SER A 220 10.26 -2.01 -18.06
C SER A 220 11.31 -2.51 -19.06
N PRO A 221 10.96 -2.76 -20.34
CA PRO A 221 11.92 -3.19 -21.36
C PRO A 221 13.06 -2.20 -21.59
N THR A 222 12.84 -0.92 -21.26
CA THR A 222 13.84 0.14 -21.38
C THR A 222 14.75 0.24 -20.15
N SER A 223 14.45 -0.50 -19.08
CA SER A 223 15.29 -0.58 -17.89
C SER A 223 16.52 -1.45 -18.18
N PRO A 224 17.72 -1.07 -17.70
CA PRO A 224 18.89 -1.96 -17.74
C PRO A 224 18.70 -3.25 -16.92
N HIS A 225 17.65 -3.32 -16.09
CA HIS A 225 17.24 -4.52 -15.34
C HIS A 225 15.89 -5.06 -15.85
N GLY A 226 15.49 -4.70 -17.07
CA GLY A 226 14.21 -5.05 -17.66
C GLY A 226 14.02 -6.56 -17.87
N ARG A 227 12.77 -6.94 -18.13
CA ARG A 227 12.36 -8.33 -18.35
C ARG A 227 13.22 -8.98 -19.46
N GLY A 228 13.97 -10.04 -19.13
CA GLY A 228 14.86 -10.76 -20.05
C GLY A 228 16.35 -10.57 -19.82
N ASN A 229 16.74 -9.63 -18.95
CA ASN A 229 18.15 -9.44 -18.56
C ASN A 229 18.57 -10.44 -17.49
N ASN A 230 19.87 -10.77 -17.42
CA ASN A 230 20.43 -11.73 -16.47
C ASN A 230 20.65 -11.08 -15.08
N ASN A 231 19.56 -10.68 -14.43
CA ASN A 231 19.58 -10.11 -13.08
C ASN A 231 19.57 -11.24 -12.03
N ASN A 232 20.23 -11.01 -10.91
CA ASN A 232 20.14 -11.87 -9.72
C ASN A 232 18.78 -11.71 -9.04
N LEU A 233 18.28 -10.47 -9.00
CA LEU A 233 16.99 -10.09 -8.42
C LEU A 233 15.88 -10.19 -9.46
N ARG A 234 14.90 -11.07 -9.18
CA ARG A 234 13.71 -11.27 -10.02
C ARG A 234 12.44 -11.06 -9.22
N LEU A 235 11.52 -10.29 -9.78
CA LEU A 235 10.23 -10.03 -9.15
C LEU A 235 9.32 -11.25 -9.28
N ALA A 236 9.10 -11.94 -8.17
CA ALA A 236 8.15 -13.05 -8.04
C ALA A 236 6.71 -12.55 -7.87
N GLY A 237 6.50 -11.38 -7.26
CA GLY A 237 5.18 -10.76 -7.14
C GLY A 237 5.17 -9.44 -6.38
N ALA A 238 3.98 -8.84 -6.28
CA ALA A 238 3.73 -7.63 -5.51
C ALA A 238 2.55 -7.77 -4.54
N VAL A 239 2.71 -7.33 -3.30
CA VAL A 239 1.68 -7.35 -2.25
C VAL A 239 1.31 -5.91 -1.90
N LEU A 240 0.13 -5.48 -2.34
CA LEU A 240 -0.34 -4.10 -2.20
C LEU A 240 -1.43 -4.03 -1.12
N ILE A 241 -1.06 -3.51 0.06
CA ILE A 241 -1.95 -3.44 1.21
C ILE A 241 -2.63 -2.06 1.21
N GLN A 242 -3.95 -1.99 0.93
CA GLN A 242 -4.69 -0.72 0.89
C GLN A 242 -3.97 0.40 0.11
N PRO A 243 -3.51 0.16 -1.15
CA PRO A 243 -2.59 1.07 -1.84
C PRO A 243 -3.20 2.45 -2.11
N LEU A 244 -2.41 3.51 -1.93
CA LEU A 244 -2.85 4.89 -2.10
C LEU A 244 -2.85 5.30 -3.58
N PHE A 245 -3.99 5.12 -4.25
CA PHE A 245 -4.23 5.64 -5.60
C PHE A 245 -5.27 6.77 -5.59
N GLY A 246 -5.06 7.80 -6.41
CA GLY A 246 -5.88 9.02 -6.51
C GLY A 246 -5.96 9.53 -7.95
N GLY A 247 -6.80 10.54 -8.23
CA GLY A 247 -6.97 11.13 -9.58
C GLY A 247 -8.40 11.08 -10.14
N GLU A 248 -8.80 12.04 -10.98
CA GLU A 248 -10.10 12.00 -11.67
C GLU A 248 -10.10 10.98 -12.82
N GLU A 249 -8.95 10.81 -13.46
CA GLU A 249 -8.69 9.83 -14.51
C GLU A 249 -7.56 8.87 -14.09
N ARG A 250 -7.52 7.71 -14.75
CA ARG A 250 -6.47 6.70 -14.54
C ARG A 250 -5.21 7.07 -15.32
N THR A 251 -4.05 6.80 -14.73
CA THR A 251 -2.76 6.96 -15.41
C THR A 251 -2.40 5.70 -16.20
N ALA A 252 -1.61 5.83 -17.27
CA ALA A 252 -1.08 4.68 -18.01
C ALA A 252 -0.29 3.71 -17.10
N ALA A 253 0.42 4.27 -16.12
CA ALA A 253 1.11 3.51 -15.10
C ALA A 253 0.17 2.82 -14.10
N GLU A 254 -1.10 3.19 -13.94
CA GLU A 254 -2.03 2.31 -13.22
C GLU A 254 -2.36 1.08 -14.09
N MET A 255 -2.45 1.26 -15.41
CA MET A 255 -2.87 0.21 -16.34
C MET A 255 -1.83 -0.89 -16.61
N GLU A 256 -0.54 -0.59 -16.48
CA GLU A 256 0.52 -1.49 -16.93
C GLU A 256 1.00 -2.55 -15.91
N LEU A 257 0.58 -2.54 -14.63
CA LEU A 257 1.13 -3.51 -13.64
C LEU A 257 0.71 -4.94 -13.95
N ALA A 258 -0.43 -5.10 -14.60
CA ALA A 258 -0.95 -6.38 -15.06
C ALA A 258 0.15 -7.20 -15.75
N ASN A 259 0.95 -6.58 -16.60
CA ASN A 259 1.96 -7.26 -17.41
C ASN A 259 3.33 -7.44 -16.73
N VAL A 260 3.47 -7.07 -15.46
CA VAL A 260 4.75 -6.94 -14.75
C VAL A 260 5.05 -8.16 -13.89
N CYS A 261 4.21 -8.43 -12.89
CA CYS A 261 4.36 -9.55 -11.96
C CYS A 261 2.98 -9.92 -11.39
N PRO A 262 2.82 -11.14 -10.85
CA PRO A 262 1.64 -11.45 -10.06
C PRO A 262 1.43 -10.42 -8.95
N SER A 263 0.18 -10.09 -8.62
CA SER A 263 -0.13 -9.14 -7.55
C SER A 263 -1.28 -9.57 -6.66
N LEU A 264 -1.15 -9.32 -5.36
CA LEU A 264 -2.21 -9.43 -4.36
C LEU A 264 -2.55 -8.03 -3.87
N THR A 265 -3.76 -7.55 -4.17
CA THR A 265 -4.26 -6.26 -3.67
C THR A 265 -5.29 -6.51 -2.59
N LEU A 266 -5.21 -5.74 -1.50
CA LEU A 266 -6.02 -5.96 -0.31
C LEU A 266 -6.87 -4.72 -0.07
N ALA A 267 -8.19 -4.92 -0.03
CA ALA A 267 -9.18 -3.85 0.16
C ALA A 267 -9.96 -4.08 1.45
N GLY A 268 -10.20 -3.01 2.21
CA GLY A 268 -10.98 -3.04 3.45
C GLY A 268 -12.15 -2.03 3.44
N PHE A 269 -12.76 -1.78 4.60
CA PHE A 269 -13.58 -0.60 4.87
C PHE A 269 -12.73 0.69 4.90
N ASP A 270 -12.15 0.98 3.74
CA ASP A 270 -11.25 2.09 3.47
C ASP A 270 -11.99 3.13 2.60
N PRO A 271 -11.87 4.44 2.87
CA PRO A 271 -12.35 5.49 1.96
C PRO A 271 -11.89 5.31 0.50
N LEU A 272 -10.83 4.55 0.25
CA LEU A 272 -10.25 4.24 -1.05
C LEU A 272 -10.71 2.89 -1.64
N LYS A 273 -11.56 2.13 -0.95
CA LYS A 273 -11.95 0.77 -1.35
C LYS A 273 -12.50 0.67 -2.76
N ASP A 274 -13.31 1.65 -3.19
CA ASP A 274 -13.90 1.67 -4.53
C ASP A 274 -12.80 1.82 -5.58
N ARG A 275 -11.73 2.56 -5.27
CA ARG A 275 -10.57 2.68 -6.15
C ARG A 275 -9.72 1.43 -6.16
N HIS A 276 -9.59 0.70 -5.05
CA HIS A 276 -8.88 -0.58 -4.98
C HIS A 276 -9.59 -1.64 -5.81
N ALA A 277 -10.91 -1.77 -5.67
CA ALA A 277 -11.72 -2.70 -6.44
C ALA A 277 -11.62 -2.38 -7.94
N SER A 278 -11.83 -1.12 -8.33
CA SER A 278 -11.68 -0.71 -9.74
C SER A 278 -10.25 -0.84 -10.27
N TYR A 279 -9.23 -0.74 -9.41
CA TYR A 279 -7.84 -0.95 -9.81
C TYR A 279 -7.59 -2.43 -10.14
N VAL A 280 -8.06 -3.36 -9.29
CA VAL A 280 -7.92 -4.79 -9.56
C VAL A 280 -8.76 -5.23 -10.75
N GLU A 281 -10.00 -4.74 -10.85
CA GLU A 281 -10.87 -5.00 -12.00
C GLU A 281 -10.18 -4.59 -13.30
N MET A 282 -9.56 -3.41 -13.33
CA MET A 282 -8.79 -2.96 -14.49
C MET A 282 -7.62 -3.91 -14.81
N LEU A 283 -6.84 -4.34 -13.82
CA LEU A 283 -5.74 -5.29 -14.04
C LEU A 283 -6.23 -6.65 -14.57
N LEU A 284 -7.41 -7.10 -14.13
CA LEU A 284 -8.05 -8.34 -14.60
C LEU A 284 -8.63 -8.21 -16.01
N LEU A 285 -9.07 -7.01 -16.40
CA LEU A 285 -9.65 -6.72 -17.71
C LEU A 285 -8.61 -6.43 -18.81
N ASP A 286 -7.34 -6.19 -18.45
CA ASP A 286 -6.26 -6.07 -19.43
C ASP A 286 -6.05 -7.40 -20.16
N LYS A 287 -6.50 -7.46 -21.42
CA LYS A 287 -6.40 -8.65 -22.28
C LYS A 287 -4.95 -9.01 -22.64
N GLY A 288 -3.98 -8.12 -22.37
CA GLY A 288 -2.55 -8.40 -22.49
C GLY A 288 -1.94 -9.13 -21.29
N ASN A 289 -2.67 -9.18 -20.16
CA ASN A 289 -2.19 -9.68 -18.89
C ASN A 289 -1.94 -11.19 -18.87
N ASP A 290 -0.66 -11.60 -18.73
CA ASP A 290 -0.25 -12.99 -18.53
C ASP A 290 0.04 -13.34 -17.06
N LYS A 291 -0.21 -12.42 -16.11
CA LYS A 291 0.11 -12.55 -14.68
C LYS A 291 -1.13 -12.71 -13.80
N ALA A 292 -0.98 -13.49 -12.74
CA ALA A 292 -2.02 -13.72 -11.75
C ALA A 292 -2.27 -12.47 -10.90
N VAL A 293 -3.50 -11.95 -10.92
CA VAL A 293 -3.94 -10.83 -10.08
C VAL A 293 -5.02 -11.34 -9.13
N ARG A 294 -4.86 -11.08 -7.84
CA ARG A 294 -5.81 -11.48 -6.78
C ARG A 294 -6.24 -10.28 -5.96
N LEU A 295 -7.55 -10.15 -5.73
CA LEU A 295 -8.12 -9.27 -4.72
C LEU A 295 -8.50 -10.13 -3.50
N ALA A 296 -8.01 -9.75 -2.32
CA ALA A 296 -8.54 -10.27 -1.07
C ALA A 296 -9.25 -9.14 -0.32
N GLU A 297 -10.53 -9.37 -0.02
CA GLU A 297 -11.43 -8.40 0.60
C GLU A 297 -11.58 -8.67 2.09
N TYR A 298 -11.56 -7.60 2.89
CA TYR A 298 -11.79 -7.60 4.33
C TYR A 298 -12.87 -6.56 4.64
N PRO A 299 -14.16 -6.89 4.45
CA PRO A 299 -15.24 -5.90 4.39
C PRO A 299 -15.40 -5.08 5.68
N ASP A 300 -14.98 -5.61 6.82
CA ASP A 300 -15.07 -4.97 8.13
C ASP A 300 -13.74 -4.33 8.59
N ALA A 301 -12.66 -4.51 7.82
CA ALA A 301 -11.33 -4.07 8.21
C ALA A 301 -11.12 -2.57 7.92
N ILE A 302 -10.81 -1.80 8.95
CA ILE A 302 -10.47 -0.38 8.82
C ILE A 302 -9.12 -0.17 8.12
N HIS A 303 -8.82 1.06 7.70
CA HIS A 303 -7.46 1.43 7.28
C HIS A 303 -6.46 1.11 8.40
N ASP A 304 -5.29 0.56 8.07
CA ASP A 304 -4.23 0.16 9.01
C ASP A 304 -4.55 -1.03 9.95
N PHE A 305 -5.62 -1.81 9.71
CA PHE A 305 -6.00 -2.94 10.59
C PHE A 305 -4.87 -3.97 10.82
N TYR A 306 -3.96 -4.09 9.85
CA TYR A 306 -2.81 -4.99 9.88
C TYR A 306 -1.75 -4.63 10.93
N LEU A 307 -1.79 -3.40 11.46
CA LEU A 307 -0.93 -2.97 12.56
C LEU A 307 -1.38 -3.50 13.93
N PHE A 308 -2.58 -4.09 14.01
CA PHE A 308 -3.19 -4.57 15.26
C PHE A 308 -3.39 -6.09 15.18
N PRO A 309 -2.46 -6.91 15.73
CA PRO A 309 -2.56 -8.37 15.69
C PRO A 309 -3.83 -8.92 16.37
N GLU A 310 -4.45 -8.14 17.25
CA GLU A 310 -5.68 -8.51 17.96
C GLU A 310 -6.92 -8.53 17.05
N ILE A 311 -6.85 -7.87 15.89
CA ILE A 311 -7.92 -7.90 14.89
C ILE A 311 -7.83 -9.21 14.10
N ALA A 312 -8.89 -10.01 14.08
CA ALA A 312 -8.90 -11.32 13.41
C ALA A 312 -8.49 -11.24 11.93
N ASP A 313 -8.97 -10.23 11.21
CA ASP A 313 -8.59 -9.98 9.81
C ASP A 313 -7.09 -9.77 9.63
N SER A 314 -6.39 -9.24 10.64
CA SER A 314 -4.94 -9.06 10.64
C SER A 314 -4.19 -10.38 10.58
N GLY A 315 -4.69 -11.43 11.24
CA GLY A 315 -4.14 -12.79 11.12
C GLY A 315 -4.45 -13.44 9.78
N LYS A 316 -5.68 -13.25 9.29
CA LYS A 316 -6.10 -13.70 7.96
C LYS A 316 -5.23 -13.08 6.85
N LEU A 317 -4.92 -11.79 6.97
CA LEU A 317 -4.01 -11.10 6.05
C LEU A 317 -2.65 -11.79 5.95
N MET A 318 -2.02 -12.10 7.08
CA MET A 318 -0.71 -12.77 7.07
C MET A 318 -0.79 -14.14 6.40
N THR A 319 -1.91 -14.84 6.57
CA THR A 319 -2.17 -16.13 5.92
C THR A 319 -2.30 -15.96 4.40
N ASP A 320 -3.08 -14.97 3.95
CA ASP A 320 -3.28 -14.70 2.52
C ASP A 320 -1.97 -14.28 1.83
N ILE A 321 -1.14 -13.45 2.49
CA ILE A 321 0.20 -13.08 2.00
C ILE A 321 1.09 -14.32 1.93
N LYS A 322 1.10 -15.17 2.97
CA LYS A 322 1.92 -16.38 3.01
C LYS A 322 1.60 -17.32 1.85
N LEU A 323 0.31 -17.57 1.62
CA LEU A 323 -0.15 -18.40 0.51
C LEU A 323 0.27 -17.82 -0.84
N PHE A 324 0.16 -16.50 -1.01
CA PHE A 324 0.60 -15.83 -2.24
C PHE A 324 2.11 -15.98 -2.49
N LEU A 325 2.94 -15.81 -1.45
CA LEU A 325 4.39 -15.98 -1.54
C LEU A 325 4.77 -17.43 -1.87
N GLU A 326 4.18 -18.41 -1.19
CA GLU A 326 4.46 -19.83 -1.39
C GLU A 326 4.08 -20.30 -2.81
N GLU A 327 3.02 -19.75 -3.39
CA GLU A 327 2.57 -20.08 -4.75
C GLU A 327 3.47 -19.50 -5.83
N HIS A 328 4.20 -18.42 -5.56
CA HIS A 328 4.89 -17.64 -6.59
C HIS A 328 6.40 -17.53 -6.39
N LYS A 329 6.96 -18.05 -5.29
CA LYS A 329 8.40 -18.19 -5.13
C LYS A 329 8.97 -19.11 -6.21
N SER A 330 10.23 -18.89 -6.57
CA SER A 330 10.97 -19.75 -7.49
C SER A 330 11.13 -21.16 -6.90
N ASN A 331 11.04 -22.18 -7.78
CA ASN A 331 11.27 -23.59 -7.43
C ASN A 331 12.75 -23.94 -7.35
#